data_AF-A0A1V5I7N7-F1
#
_entry.id   AF-A0A1V5I7N7-F1
#
_cell.length_a   1.000
_cell.length_b   1.000
_cell.length_c   1.000
_cell.angle_alpha   90.00
_cell.angle_beta   90.00
_cell.angle_gamma   90.00
#
_symmetry.space_group_name_H-M   'P 1'
#
loop_
_entity.id
_entity.type
_entity.pdbx_description
1 polymer ?
#
loop_
_entity_poly.entity_id
_entity_poly.type
_entity_poly.pdbx_seq_one_letter_code
_entity_poly.pdbx_strand_id
1 'polypeptide(L)'
;MRSFYVEKGNRGLFAIQAELIDDPDGGRYASPEESLSWGRLDLWVQERNLCGPNGATWYLLPVLEWFARNWDALFHESKLPLESRDELSPWERREEATRTLPYLSDDAADRREALWYEWSLRHALRSGAEGGVFPDILLLREGECARFSWGPPPSAGMPAEPVFDHQRGDELLPLKSVCAPLFECMSELTDLMLQKGRAAAIKELPRLLSLRSRLASLRSTPSEERLVWLFGIAHTLDEARSKMTLLKDSLGDSFYAFAMEGLSQNELYLEGSSLGAMMYGSVAPEIGEKDVMLLASRAMSLPRSDVSLPRLPTPNPSWPFLEGYETADHLHDHLKTDIGTPCEIDIEKILRGLGVHIKSVALDDEQIMGVAVLRPGFAPSILINERHEKNKTAQGCRFTLAHELCHLLLDAEHGRPLAVASGPWAPSSLEKRANAFSAMFLMPKPMLETLAAEYSEMKLADVVAERLKTGRLSAELHLRNLGFLP
;
A
#
# COMPACT_ATOMS: atom_id res chain seq x y z
N MET A 1 -12.59 -2.58 -45.03
CA MET A 1 -12.01 -2.70 -43.68
C MET A 1 -13.13 -3.00 -42.70
N ARG A 2 -13.18 -4.22 -42.14
CA ARG A 2 -13.99 -4.45 -40.93
C ARG A 2 -13.05 -4.14 -39.77
N SER A 3 -13.21 -2.98 -39.17
CA SER A 3 -12.61 -2.70 -37.87
C SER A 3 -13.32 -3.57 -36.84
N PHE A 4 -12.55 -4.24 -35.98
CA PHE A 4 -13.10 -5.00 -34.86
C PHE A 4 -12.90 -4.19 -33.60
N TYR A 5 -14.01 -3.92 -32.91
CA TYR A 5 -14.07 -2.98 -31.81
C TYR A 5 -14.58 -3.68 -30.56
N VAL A 6 -13.89 -3.47 -29.44
CA VAL A 6 -14.27 -3.97 -28.12
C VAL A 6 -14.24 -2.82 -27.14
N GLU A 7 -15.34 -2.61 -26.41
CA GLU A 7 -15.41 -1.69 -25.27
C GLU A 7 -16.02 -2.42 -24.09
N LYS A 8 -15.39 -2.30 -22.91
CA LYS A 8 -15.87 -2.85 -21.65
C LYS A 8 -15.77 -1.83 -20.54
N GLY A 9 -16.71 -1.89 -19.60
CA GLY A 9 -16.72 -1.05 -18.40
C GLY A 9 -17.59 0.19 -18.53
N ASN A 10 -17.33 1.17 -17.67
CA ASN A 10 -18.06 2.43 -17.57
C ASN A 10 -17.04 3.58 -17.52
N ARG A 11 -17.08 4.49 -18.50
CA ARG A 11 -16.12 5.61 -18.60
C ARG A 11 -16.11 6.51 -17.36
N GLY A 12 -17.22 6.63 -16.63
CA GLY A 12 -17.31 7.37 -15.36
C GLY A 12 -16.56 6.73 -14.18
N LEU A 13 -16.14 5.48 -14.33
CA LEU A 13 -15.31 4.77 -13.34
C LEU A 13 -14.04 4.24 -14.01
N PHE A 14 -14.16 3.09 -14.68
CA PHE A 14 -13.13 2.47 -15.48
C PHE A 14 -13.74 1.91 -16.76
N ALA A 15 -13.15 2.24 -17.91
CA ALA A 15 -13.45 1.57 -19.16
C ALA A 15 -12.17 1.33 -19.95
N ILE A 16 -12.16 0.22 -20.69
CA ILE A 16 -11.13 -0.11 -21.66
C ILE A 16 -11.79 -0.24 -23.02
N GLN A 17 -11.17 0.38 -24.02
CA GLN A 17 -11.59 0.27 -25.40
C GLN A 17 -10.38 -0.12 -26.25
N ALA A 18 -10.58 -1.10 -27.14
CA ALA A 18 -9.56 -1.53 -28.09
C ALA A 18 -10.16 -1.71 -29.48
N GLU A 19 -9.41 -1.28 -30.49
CA GLU A 19 -9.77 -1.38 -31.90
C GLU A 19 -8.64 -2.08 -32.67
N LEU A 20 -8.94 -3.20 -33.35
CA LEU A 20 -7.98 -3.84 -34.25
C LEU A 20 -8.07 -3.21 -35.65
N ILE A 21 -6.95 -2.71 -36.11
CA ILE A 21 -6.79 -2.02 -37.40
C ILE A 21 -5.89 -2.90 -38.29
N ASP A 22 -5.83 -2.59 -39.59
CA ASP A 22 -4.84 -3.22 -40.46
C ASP A 22 -3.46 -2.63 -40.16
N ASP A 23 -2.46 -3.50 -40.07
CA ASP A 23 -1.07 -3.11 -39.88
C ASP A 23 -0.58 -2.25 -41.06
N PRO A 24 -0.14 -0.99 -40.83
CA PRO A 24 0.29 -0.08 -41.88
C PRO A 24 1.53 -0.58 -42.63
N ASP A 25 2.37 -1.38 -41.97
CA ASP A 25 3.57 -1.96 -42.55
C ASP A 25 3.32 -3.33 -43.20
N GLY A 26 2.07 -3.84 -43.11
CA GLY A 26 1.68 -5.13 -43.67
C GLY A 26 2.49 -6.30 -43.12
N GLY A 27 2.91 -6.23 -41.84
CA GLY A 27 3.69 -7.26 -41.17
C GLY A 27 5.18 -7.30 -41.55
N ARG A 28 5.72 -6.26 -42.21
CA ARG A 28 7.12 -6.26 -42.69
C ARG A 28 8.15 -6.34 -41.55
N TYR A 29 7.85 -5.77 -40.39
CA TYR A 29 8.77 -5.64 -39.25
C TYR A 29 8.25 -6.32 -37.98
N ALA A 30 7.22 -7.14 -38.10
CA ALA A 30 6.53 -7.76 -36.98
C ALA A 30 6.25 -9.24 -37.27
N SER A 31 6.10 -10.04 -36.21
CA SER A 31 5.58 -11.39 -36.36
C SER A 31 4.14 -11.38 -36.88
N PRO A 32 3.66 -12.46 -37.50
CA PRO A 32 2.28 -12.54 -37.96
C PRO A 32 1.25 -12.26 -36.84
N GLU A 33 1.54 -12.69 -35.61
CA GLU A 33 0.66 -12.47 -34.45
C GLU A 33 0.66 -11.02 -33.98
N GLU A 34 1.81 -10.34 -34.01
CA GLU A 34 1.90 -8.90 -33.73
C GLU A 34 1.13 -8.10 -34.79
N SER A 35 1.32 -8.41 -36.07
CA SER A 35 0.62 -7.74 -37.18
C SER A 35 -0.92 -7.87 -37.05
N LEU A 36 -1.42 -9.02 -36.58
CA LEU A 36 -2.85 -9.20 -36.27
C LEU A 36 -3.35 -8.30 -35.12
N SER A 37 -2.46 -7.95 -34.20
CA SER A 37 -2.71 -7.17 -33.00
C SER A 37 -2.54 -5.67 -33.17
N TRP A 38 -2.12 -5.20 -34.36
CA TRP A 38 -2.00 -3.77 -34.61
C TRP A 38 -3.36 -3.10 -34.37
N GLY A 39 -3.35 -2.07 -33.53
CA GLY A 39 -4.60 -1.47 -33.09
C GLY A 39 -4.42 -0.27 -32.19
N ARG A 40 -5.56 0.30 -31.78
CA ARG A 40 -5.64 1.43 -30.86
C ARG A 40 -6.19 0.98 -29.52
N LEU A 41 -5.59 1.46 -28.43
CA LEU A 41 -6.02 1.27 -27.04
C LEU A 41 -6.39 2.61 -26.41
N ASP A 42 -7.53 2.62 -25.74
CA ASP A 42 -8.01 3.71 -24.89
C ASP A 42 -8.29 3.20 -23.48
N LEU A 43 -7.77 3.90 -22.47
CA LEU A 43 -7.95 3.58 -21.05
C LEU A 43 -8.62 4.77 -20.37
N TRP A 44 -9.83 4.57 -19.86
CA TRP A 44 -10.61 5.58 -19.16
C TRP A 44 -10.53 5.36 -17.66
N VAL A 45 -10.13 6.41 -16.94
CA VAL A 45 -10.10 6.47 -15.47
C VAL A 45 -10.86 7.73 -15.05
N GLN A 46 -12.04 7.56 -14.44
CA GLN A 46 -12.94 8.66 -14.05
C GLN A 46 -13.14 9.71 -15.16
N GLU A 47 -13.65 9.29 -16.32
CA GLU A 47 -13.91 10.11 -17.51
C GLU A 47 -12.66 10.66 -18.21
N ARG A 48 -11.46 10.39 -17.72
CA ARG A 48 -10.20 10.81 -18.36
C ARG A 48 -9.66 9.68 -19.23
N ASN A 49 -9.54 9.90 -20.53
CA ASN A 49 -8.88 8.95 -21.43
C ASN A 49 -7.36 9.15 -21.33
N LEU A 50 -6.67 8.29 -20.59
CA LEU A 50 -5.23 8.38 -20.38
C LEU A 50 -4.42 8.16 -21.67
N CYS A 51 -5.03 7.57 -22.70
CA CYS A 51 -4.44 7.44 -24.03
C CYS A 51 -4.88 8.56 -25.00
N GLY A 52 -5.73 9.50 -24.55
CA GLY A 52 -6.27 10.58 -25.37
C GLY A 52 -5.19 11.62 -25.76
N PRO A 53 -5.40 12.38 -26.84
CA PRO A 53 -6.66 12.52 -27.57
C PRO A 53 -6.88 11.45 -28.67
N ASN A 54 -5.81 10.81 -29.15
CA ASN A 54 -5.85 9.94 -30.33
C ASN A 54 -5.85 8.43 -30.02
N GLY A 55 -5.78 8.05 -28.74
CA GLY A 55 -5.53 6.67 -28.31
C GLY A 55 -4.09 6.22 -28.55
N ALA A 56 -3.65 5.20 -27.83
CA ALA A 56 -2.31 4.63 -28.00
C ALA A 56 -2.37 3.59 -29.13
N THR A 57 -1.71 3.86 -30.26
CA THR A 57 -1.73 2.98 -31.44
C THR A 57 -0.41 2.23 -31.55
N TRP A 58 -0.45 0.89 -31.46
CA TRP A 58 0.72 0.02 -31.57
C TRP A 58 0.32 -1.45 -31.78
N TYR A 59 1.31 -2.35 -31.77
CA TYR A 59 1.09 -3.78 -31.56
C TYR A 59 0.55 -4.02 -30.14
N LEU A 60 -0.71 -4.41 -30.03
CA LEU A 60 -1.36 -4.59 -28.73
C LEU A 60 -1.00 -5.93 -28.07
N LEU A 61 -0.53 -6.93 -28.82
CA LEU A 61 -0.23 -8.27 -28.28
C LEU A 61 0.75 -8.25 -27.10
N PRO A 62 1.92 -7.57 -27.16
CA PRO A 62 2.82 -7.49 -26.01
C PRO A 62 2.19 -6.84 -24.76
N VAL A 63 1.30 -5.86 -24.94
CA VAL A 63 0.58 -5.21 -23.84
C VAL A 63 -0.40 -6.19 -23.18
N LEU A 64 -1.13 -6.98 -23.96
CA LEU A 64 -2.04 -8.00 -23.43
C LEU A 64 -1.29 -9.13 -22.72
N GLU A 65 -0.16 -9.58 -23.29
CA GLU A 65 0.72 -10.55 -22.65
C GLU A 65 1.27 -10.03 -21.33
N TRP A 66 1.64 -8.74 -21.26
CA TRP A 66 2.10 -8.10 -20.03
C TRP A 66 1.01 -8.10 -18.93
N PHE A 67 -0.22 -7.69 -19.25
CA PHE A 67 -1.34 -7.75 -18.30
C PHE A 67 -1.61 -9.19 -17.83
N ALA A 68 -1.63 -10.17 -18.74
CA ALA A 68 -1.91 -11.57 -18.39
C ALA A 68 -0.78 -12.22 -17.57
N ARG A 69 0.47 -11.80 -17.78
CA ARG A 69 1.63 -12.26 -17.01
C ARG A 69 1.63 -11.66 -15.60
N ASN A 70 1.35 -10.36 -15.49
CA ASN A 70 1.50 -9.59 -14.26
C ASN A 70 0.19 -9.41 -13.46
N TRP A 71 -0.91 -10.03 -13.91
CA TRP A 71 -2.25 -9.86 -13.33
C TRP A 71 -2.27 -9.92 -11.80
N ASP A 72 -1.68 -10.96 -11.22
CA ASP A 72 -1.72 -11.13 -9.77
C ASP A 72 -0.89 -10.07 -9.05
N ALA A 73 0.28 -9.67 -9.57
CA ALA A 73 1.06 -8.56 -9.01
C ALA A 73 0.26 -7.24 -9.05
N LEU A 74 -0.37 -6.92 -10.19
CA LEU A 74 -1.14 -5.69 -10.39
C LEU A 74 -2.32 -5.54 -9.40
N PHE A 75 -2.97 -6.63 -9.04
CA PHE A 75 -4.22 -6.62 -8.26
C PHE A 75 -4.11 -7.23 -6.85
N HIS A 76 -2.90 -7.62 -6.42
CA HIS A 76 -2.64 -8.15 -5.08
C HIS A 76 -1.43 -7.54 -4.41
N GLU A 77 -0.43 -7.06 -5.15
CA GLU A 77 0.72 -6.40 -4.53
C GLU A 77 0.43 -4.92 -4.27
N SER A 78 0.61 -4.51 -3.01
CA SER A 78 0.36 -3.14 -2.54
C SER A 78 1.63 -2.37 -2.17
N LYS A 79 2.77 -3.07 -2.13
CA LYS A 79 4.02 -2.53 -1.60
C LYS A 79 4.85 -1.86 -2.68
N LEU A 80 5.38 -0.68 -2.37
CA LEU A 80 6.38 0.00 -3.18
C LEU A 80 7.79 -0.48 -2.81
N PRO A 81 8.76 -0.42 -3.74
CA PRO A 81 10.09 -0.99 -3.52
C PRO A 81 10.95 -0.24 -2.49
N LEU A 82 10.58 0.98 -2.08
CA LEU A 82 11.36 1.83 -1.15
C LEU A 82 10.49 2.41 -0.02
N GLU A 83 11.17 2.87 1.04
CA GLU A 83 10.58 3.50 2.24
C GLU A 83 9.58 4.61 1.90
N SER A 84 8.51 4.68 2.68
CA SER A 84 7.46 5.69 2.52
C SER A 84 7.85 7.00 3.22
N ARG A 85 8.67 7.83 2.57
CA ARG A 85 9.06 9.12 3.18
C ARG A 85 8.02 10.23 2.98
N ASP A 86 7.25 10.20 1.90
CA ASP A 86 6.40 11.33 1.48
C ASP A 86 5.00 10.92 1.02
N GLU A 87 4.04 11.84 1.05
CA GLU A 87 2.64 11.66 0.58
C GLU A 87 2.51 11.64 -0.96
N LEU A 88 3.63 11.47 -1.67
CA LEU A 88 3.67 11.43 -3.13
C LEU A 88 2.98 10.19 -3.70
N SER A 89 2.37 10.36 -4.87
CA SER A 89 1.82 9.24 -5.64
C SER A 89 2.92 8.26 -6.06
N PRO A 90 2.59 6.97 -6.32
CA PRO A 90 3.55 5.96 -6.78
C PRO A 90 4.44 6.44 -7.94
N TRP A 91 3.84 7.14 -8.91
CA TRP A 91 4.57 7.68 -10.06
C TRP A 91 5.56 8.75 -9.65
N GLU A 92 5.15 9.70 -8.79
CA GLU A 92 6.02 10.77 -8.30
C GLU A 92 7.16 10.22 -7.44
N ARG A 93 6.90 9.19 -6.62
CA ARG A 93 7.94 8.51 -5.84
C ARG A 93 8.98 7.84 -6.73
N ARG A 94 8.57 7.20 -7.82
CA ARG A 94 9.50 6.61 -8.79
C ARG A 94 10.34 7.70 -9.47
N GLU A 95 9.70 8.81 -9.85
CA GLU A 95 10.38 9.94 -10.49
C GLU A 95 11.33 10.67 -9.54
N GLU A 96 10.95 10.86 -8.28
CA GLU A 96 11.85 11.41 -7.27
C GLU A 96 13.01 10.45 -7.00
N ALA A 97 12.75 9.15 -6.94
CA ALA A 97 13.80 8.16 -6.69
C ALA A 97 14.86 8.09 -7.80
N THR A 98 14.50 8.43 -9.03
CA THR A 98 15.44 8.51 -10.16
C THR A 98 16.16 9.86 -10.21
N ARG A 99 15.57 10.95 -9.71
CA ARG A 99 16.17 12.29 -9.70
C ARG A 99 17.02 12.60 -8.47
N THR A 100 16.61 12.10 -7.31
CA THR A 100 17.27 12.34 -6.03
C THR A 100 18.10 11.11 -5.67
N LEU A 101 19.39 11.22 -5.92
CA LEU A 101 20.37 10.38 -5.26
C LEU A 101 20.76 11.12 -3.97
N PRO A 102 20.35 10.65 -2.77
CA PRO A 102 21.04 11.05 -1.55
C PRO A 102 22.54 10.77 -1.73
N TYR A 103 23.40 11.26 -0.83
CA TYR A 103 24.79 10.79 -0.73
C TYR A 103 24.81 9.30 -0.31
N LEU A 104 24.41 8.42 -1.23
CA LEU A 104 24.46 6.97 -1.15
C LEU A 104 25.81 6.52 -1.71
N SER A 105 26.31 5.39 -1.23
CA SER A 105 27.37 4.67 -1.93
C SER A 105 26.86 4.16 -3.28
N ASP A 106 27.76 3.96 -4.25
CA ASP A 106 27.43 3.40 -5.57
C ASP A 106 26.60 2.10 -5.43
N ASP A 107 27.05 1.17 -4.58
CA ASP A 107 26.32 -0.09 -4.31
C ASP A 107 24.88 0.11 -3.83
N ALA A 108 24.63 1.18 -3.05
CA ALA A 108 23.30 1.47 -2.52
C ALA A 108 22.42 2.17 -3.56
N ALA A 109 23.01 3.00 -4.43
CA ALA A 109 22.33 3.59 -5.57
C ALA A 109 21.92 2.52 -6.59
N ASP A 110 22.84 1.62 -6.97
CA ASP A 110 22.60 0.52 -7.91
C ASP A 110 21.51 -0.41 -7.39
N ARG A 111 21.55 -0.78 -6.10
CA ARG A 111 20.50 -1.60 -5.48
C ARG A 111 19.13 -0.90 -5.54
N ARG A 112 19.09 0.41 -5.25
CA ARG A 112 17.85 1.20 -5.29
C ARG A 112 17.25 1.24 -6.69
N GLU A 113 18.09 1.45 -7.72
CA GLU A 113 17.66 1.46 -9.12
C GLU A 113 17.13 0.09 -9.54
N ALA A 114 17.85 -0.98 -9.21
CA ALA A 114 17.44 -2.35 -9.50
C ALA A 114 16.06 -2.69 -8.91
N LEU A 115 15.79 -2.29 -7.66
CA LEU A 115 14.49 -2.53 -7.02
C LEU A 115 13.34 -1.83 -7.75
N TRP A 116 13.52 -0.57 -8.17
CA TRP A 116 12.51 0.14 -8.95
C TRP A 116 12.33 -0.41 -10.35
N TYR A 117 13.42 -0.83 -10.99
CA TYR A 117 13.38 -1.44 -12.31
C TYR A 117 12.57 -2.74 -12.28
N GLU A 118 12.94 -3.67 -11.39
CA GLU A 118 12.26 -4.97 -11.24
C GLU A 118 10.77 -4.80 -10.87
N TRP A 119 10.46 -3.87 -9.96
CA TRP A 119 9.07 -3.55 -9.63
C TRP A 119 8.32 -2.97 -10.84
N SER A 120 8.94 -2.04 -11.58
CA SER A 120 8.33 -1.41 -12.75
C SER A 120 8.02 -2.41 -13.87
N LEU A 121 8.83 -3.45 -14.05
CA LEU A 121 8.56 -4.51 -15.03
C LEU A 121 7.17 -5.16 -14.86
N ARG A 122 6.65 -5.18 -13.63
CA ARG A 122 5.35 -5.76 -13.29
C ARG A 122 4.22 -4.74 -13.19
N HIS A 123 4.54 -3.50 -12.80
CA HIS A 123 3.55 -2.49 -12.44
C HIS A 123 3.41 -1.32 -13.42
N ALA A 124 4.37 -1.12 -14.33
CA ALA A 124 4.33 -0.06 -15.33
C ALA A 124 3.81 -0.57 -16.68
N LEU A 125 2.72 0.01 -17.20
CA LEU A 125 2.12 -0.37 -18.49
C LEU A 125 3.16 -0.34 -19.63
N ARG A 126 4.08 0.61 -19.58
CA ARG A 126 5.14 0.77 -20.59
C ARG A 126 6.11 -0.40 -20.67
N SER A 127 6.18 -1.26 -19.64
CA SER A 127 6.98 -2.49 -19.68
C SER A 127 6.40 -3.55 -20.62
N GLY A 128 5.14 -3.40 -21.06
CA GLY A 128 4.54 -4.18 -22.15
C GLY A 128 4.52 -3.46 -23.49
N ALA A 129 4.96 -2.21 -23.57
CA ALA A 129 4.90 -1.38 -24.77
C ALA A 129 6.21 -1.44 -25.54
N GLU A 130 6.49 -2.54 -26.23
CA GLU A 130 7.72 -2.79 -27.01
C GLU A 130 7.96 -1.72 -28.12
N GLY A 131 8.53 -0.58 -27.74
CA GLY A 131 8.76 0.58 -28.63
C GLY A 131 7.55 1.46 -28.89
N GLY A 132 6.37 1.09 -28.36
CA GLY A 132 5.12 1.84 -28.56
C GLY A 132 5.03 3.09 -27.69
N VAL A 133 4.33 4.11 -28.19
CA VAL A 133 4.06 5.33 -27.43
C VAL A 133 2.78 5.12 -26.60
N PHE A 134 2.97 4.81 -25.32
CA PHE A 134 1.90 4.62 -24.33
C PHE A 134 2.07 5.60 -23.16
N PRO A 135 0.97 5.96 -22.48
CA PRO A 135 1.04 6.74 -21.25
C PRO A 135 1.82 5.98 -20.18
N ASP A 136 2.51 6.72 -19.32
CA ASP A 136 3.31 6.15 -18.25
C ASP A 136 2.45 5.93 -17.00
N ILE A 137 1.73 4.81 -17.02
CA ILE A 137 0.78 4.41 -15.99
C ILE A 137 1.41 3.33 -15.12
N LEU A 138 1.41 3.58 -13.80
CA LEU A 138 1.66 2.59 -12.76
C LEU A 138 0.33 2.08 -12.20
N LEU A 139 0.22 0.77 -12.05
CA LEU A 139 -0.95 0.09 -11.51
C LEU A 139 -0.55 -0.83 -10.37
N LEU A 140 -1.20 -0.69 -9.22
CA LEU A 140 -0.99 -1.53 -8.03
C LEU A 140 -2.27 -1.60 -7.18
N ARG A 141 -2.32 -2.50 -6.20
CA ARG A 141 -3.45 -2.60 -5.27
C ARG A 141 -3.29 -1.63 -4.10
N GLU A 142 -4.38 -1.00 -3.69
CA GLU A 142 -4.49 -0.31 -2.41
C GLU A 142 -5.83 -0.64 -1.75
N GLY A 143 -5.77 -1.43 -0.67
CA GLY A 143 -6.97 -1.95 -0.01
C GLY A 143 -7.86 -2.76 -0.95
N GLU A 144 -9.09 -2.30 -1.17
CA GLU A 144 -10.05 -2.91 -2.11
C GLU A 144 -10.08 -2.22 -3.49
N CYS A 145 -9.10 -1.36 -3.76
CA CYS A 145 -9.00 -0.60 -4.99
C CYS A 145 -7.75 -0.98 -5.80
N ALA A 146 -7.83 -0.77 -7.10
CA ALA A 146 -6.68 -0.62 -7.97
C ALA A 146 -6.33 0.88 -8.04
N ARG A 147 -5.08 1.22 -7.74
CA ARG A 147 -4.54 2.57 -7.87
C ARG A 147 -3.93 2.74 -9.25
N PHE A 148 -4.40 3.75 -9.97
CA PHE A 148 -3.82 4.22 -11.21
C PHE A 148 -3.03 5.48 -10.91
N SER A 149 -1.71 5.41 -10.97
CA SER A 149 -0.82 6.56 -10.80
C SER A 149 -0.06 6.81 -12.08
N TRP A 150 -0.17 8.00 -12.67
CA TRP A 150 0.42 8.29 -13.97
C TRP A 150 1.08 9.66 -14.02
N GLY A 151 2.02 9.79 -14.95
CA GLY A 151 2.71 11.04 -15.21
C GLY A 151 3.21 11.16 -16.65
N PRO A 152 4.01 12.22 -16.94
CA PRO A 152 4.57 12.40 -18.26
C PRO A 152 5.47 11.21 -18.63
N PRO A 153 5.38 10.68 -19.85
CA PRO A 153 6.28 9.63 -20.30
C PRO A 153 7.74 10.12 -20.32
N PRO A 154 8.72 9.23 -20.13
CA PRO A 154 10.14 9.59 -20.23
C PRO A 154 10.47 10.25 -21.57
N SER A 155 11.35 11.25 -21.57
CA SER A 155 11.67 12.04 -22.76
C SER A 155 12.36 11.24 -23.87
N ALA A 156 12.99 10.12 -23.55
CA ALA A 156 13.72 9.31 -24.51
C ALA A 156 12.76 8.63 -25.51
N GLY A 157 12.89 8.98 -26.80
CA GLY A 157 12.09 8.40 -27.89
C GLY A 157 10.68 8.98 -28.06
N MET A 158 10.33 10.02 -27.29
CA MET A 158 9.03 10.69 -27.42
C MET A 158 9.07 11.87 -28.41
N PRO A 159 7.98 12.15 -29.13
CA PRO A 159 7.82 13.40 -29.89
C PRO A 159 8.00 14.64 -29.01
N ALA A 160 8.42 15.76 -29.62
CA ALA A 160 8.63 17.02 -28.90
C ALA A 160 7.33 17.65 -28.37
N GLU A 161 6.18 17.30 -28.96
CA GLU A 161 4.87 17.76 -28.53
C GLU A 161 4.23 16.78 -27.54
N PRO A 162 3.44 17.26 -26.55
CA PRO A 162 2.71 16.39 -25.64
C PRO A 162 1.80 15.43 -26.41
N VAL A 163 2.02 14.13 -26.22
CA VAL A 163 1.25 13.08 -26.90
C VAL A 163 -0.07 12.77 -26.18
N PHE A 164 -0.14 13.02 -24.87
CA PHE A 164 -1.29 12.69 -24.02
C PHE A 164 -1.86 13.92 -23.30
N ASP A 165 -3.19 14.03 -23.25
CA ASP A 165 -3.87 15.19 -22.64
C ASP A 165 -3.70 15.24 -21.11
N HIS A 166 -3.70 14.08 -20.46
CA HIS A 166 -3.66 13.96 -19.01
C HIS A 166 -2.25 13.67 -18.52
N GLN A 167 -1.47 14.73 -18.31
CA GLN A 167 -0.05 14.62 -18.00
C GLN A 167 0.27 14.03 -16.62
N ARG A 168 -0.61 14.17 -15.62
CA ARG A 168 -0.41 13.60 -14.27
C ARG A 168 -1.74 13.28 -13.61
N GLY A 169 -1.73 12.28 -12.73
CA GLY A 169 -2.85 12.01 -11.83
C GLY A 169 -2.65 10.73 -11.03
N ASP A 170 -3.56 10.53 -10.08
CA ASP A 170 -3.52 9.43 -9.14
C ASP A 170 -4.94 9.15 -8.65
N GLU A 171 -5.48 7.97 -8.97
CA GLU A 171 -6.88 7.63 -8.73
C GLU A 171 -7.03 6.21 -8.19
N LEU A 172 -7.96 6.05 -7.25
CA LEU A 172 -8.34 4.76 -6.68
C LEU A 172 -9.69 4.32 -7.26
N LEU A 173 -9.72 3.12 -7.82
CA LEU A 173 -10.91 2.53 -8.43
C LEU A 173 -11.21 1.16 -7.80
N PRO A 174 -12.47 0.81 -7.48
CA PRO A 174 -12.79 -0.50 -6.93
C PRO A 174 -12.30 -1.64 -7.83
N LEU A 175 -11.68 -2.66 -7.25
CA LEU A 175 -11.09 -3.79 -8.00
C LEU A 175 -12.08 -4.42 -8.99
N LYS A 176 -13.32 -4.63 -8.56
CA LYS A 176 -14.41 -5.18 -9.41
C LYS A 176 -14.63 -4.37 -10.68
N SER A 177 -14.59 -3.05 -10.57
CA SER A 177 -14.83 -2.13 -11.68
C SER A 177 -13.69 -2.15 -12.71
N VAL A 178 -12.51 -2.63 -12.32
CA VAL A 178 -11.31 -2.68 -13.17
C VAL A 178 -11.06 -4.08 -13.72
N CYS A 179 -10.98 -5.08 -12.84
CA CYS A 179 -10.59 -6.44 -13.20
C CYS A 179 -11.56 -7.10 -14.20
N ALA A 180 -12.88 -6.95 -14.00
CA ALA A 180 -13.86 -7.59 -14.88
C ALA A 180 -13.83 -7.00 -16.30
N PRO A 181 -13.96 -5.66 -16.51
CA PRO A 181 -13.86 -5.07 -17.84
C PRO A 181 -12.53 -5.33 -18.55
N LEU A 182 -11.41 -5.25 -17.81
CA LEU A 182 -10.08 -5.49 -18.37
C LEU A 182 -9.96 -6.94 -18.86
N PHE A 183 -10.33 -7.92 -18.04
CA PHE A 183 -10.30 -9.34 -18.39
C PHE A 183 -11.18 -9.65 -19.61
N GLU A 184 -12.41 -9.14 -19.62
CA GLU A 184 -13.36 -9.36 -20.72
C GLU A 184 -12.84 -8.78 -22.03
N CYS A 185 -12.29 -7.56 -22.00
CA CYS A 185 -11.73 -6.91 -23.18
C CYS A 185 -10.55 -7.71 -23.73
N MET A 186 -9.62 -8.12 -22.88
CA MET A 186 -8.45 -8.91 -23.29
C MET A 186 -8.85 -10.26 -23.89
N SER A 187 -9.83 -10.94 -23.28
CA SER A 187 -10.30 -12.25 -23.73
C SER A 187 -10.96 -12.15 -25.12
N GLU A 188 -11.86 -11.18 -25.28
CA GLU A 188 -12.56 -10.93 -26.55
C GLU A 188 -11.58 -10.50 -27.66
N LEU A 189 -10.64 -9.62 -27.35
CA LEU A 189 -9.62 -9.18 -28.30
C LEU A 189 -8.71 -10.35 -28.75
N THR A 190 -8.34 -11.23 -27.82
CA THR A 190 -7.57 -12.45 -28.10
C THR A 190 -8.32 -13.39 -29.05
N ASP A 191 -9.60 -13.64 -28.78
CA ASP A 191 -10.42 -14.47 -29.65
C ASP A 191 -10.66 -13.85 -31.03
N LEU A 192 -10.80 -12.52 -31.12
CA LEU A 192 -10.88 -11.79 -32.38
C LEU A 192 -9.58 -11.92 -33.19
N MET A 193 -8.41 -11.78 -32.58
CA MET A 193 -7.13 -11.99 -33.26
C MET A 193 -6.98 -13.43 -33.77
N LEU A 194 -7.38 -14.44 -32.98
CA LEU A 194 -7.42 -15.84 -33.41
C LEU A 194 -8.39 -16.09 -34.57
N GLN A 195 -9.54 -15.39 -34.60
CA GLN A 195 -10.46 -15.44 -35.73
C GLN A 195 -9.87 -14.78 -36.98
N LYS A 196 -9.26 -13.60 -36.86
CA LYS A 196 -8.56 -12.91 -37.97
C LYS A 196 -7.43 -13.78 -38.53
N GLY A 197 -6.61 -14.38 -37.66
CA GLY A 197 -5.51 -15.26 -38.08
C GLY A 197 -5.99 -16.49 -38.84
N ARG A 198 -7.08 -17.14 -38.39
CA ARG A 198 -7.73 -18.25 -39.12
C ARG A 198 -8.27 -17.82 -40.47
N ALA A 199 -8.93 -16.65 -40.55
CA ALA A 199 -9.44 -16.10 -41.81
C ALA A 199 -8.31 -15.76 -42.79
N ALA A 200 -7.14 -15.36 -42.28
CA ALA A 200 -5.92 -15.13 -43.06
C ALA A 200 -5.12 -16.41 -43.36
N ALA A 201 -5.63 -17.60 -43.00
CA ALA A 201 -4.97 -18.89 -43.18
C ALA A 201 -3.56 -18.98 -42.56
N ILE A 202 -3.31 -18.26 -41.46
CA ILE A 202 -2.06 -18.36 -40.70
C ILE A 202 -2.08 -19.70 -39.94
N LYS A 203 -1.04 -20.52 -40.17
CA LYS A 203 -0.99 -21.92 -39.69
C LYS A 203 -0.71 -22.04 -38.19
N GLU A 204 0.18 -21.20 -37.67
CA GLU A 204 0.69 -21.27 -36.30
C GLU A 204 0.43 -19.93 -35.61
N LEU A 205 -0.26 -19.96 -34.47
CA LEU A 205 -0.54 -18.80 -33.62
C LEU A 205 -0.20 -19.11 -32.15
N PRO A 206 1.06 -19.52 -31.85
CA PRO A 206 1.43 -20.01 -30.53
C PRO A 206 1.33 -18.96 -29.43
N ARG A 207 1.64 -17.68 -29.71
CA ARG A 207 1.55 -16.62 -28.69
C ARG A 207 0.10 -16.33 -28.32
N LEU A 208 -0.80 -16.22 -29.29
CA LEU A 208 -2.23 -15.99 -29.05
C LEU A 208 -2.89 -17.18 -28.36
N LEU A 209 -2.50 -18.41 -28.70
CA LEU A 209 -2.98 -19.60 -28.00
C LEU A 209 -2.47 -19.65 -26.55
N SER A 210 -1.19 -19.28 -26.33
CA SER A 210 -0.60 -19.14 -25.01
C SER A 210 -1.30 -18.06 -24.18
N LEU A 211 -1.54 -16.87 -24.76
CA LEU A 211 -2.27 -15.78 -24.14
C LEU A 211 -3.69 -16.21 -23.75
N ARG A 212 -4.43 -16.85 -24.66
CA ARG A 212 -5.77 -17.37 -24.36
C ARG A 212 -5.76 -18.38 -23.22
N SER A 213 -4.79 -19.29 -23.21
CA SER A 213 -4.61 -20.27 -22.13
C SER A 213 -4.30 -19.58 -20.80
N ARG A 214 -3.40 -18.59 -20.80
CA ARG A 214 -3.05 -17.81 -19.61
C ARG A 214 -4.24 -17.05 -19.06
N LEU A 215 -5.01 -16.36 -19.90
CA LEU A 215 -6.25 -15.69 -19.50
C LEU A 215 -7.25 -16.66 -18.88
N ALA A 216 -7.48 -17.82 -19.51
CA ALA A 216 -8.35 -18.84 -18.93
C ALA A 216 -7.87 -19.31 -17.55
N SER A 217 -6.55 -19.48 -17.37
CA SER A 217 -5.98 -19.92 -16.09
C SER A 217 -6.16 -18.92 -14.95
N LEU A 218 -6.27 -17.62 -15.23
CA LEU A 218 -6.47 -16.58 -14.20
C LEU A 218 -7.72 -16.84 -13.35
N ARG A 219 -8.79 -17.38 -13.94
CA ARG A 219 -10.04 -17.69 -13.22
C ARG A 219 -9.91 -18.86 -12.24
N SER A 220 -8.88 -19.68 -12.43
CA SER A 220 -8.61 -20.88 -11.64
C SER A 220 -7.37 -20.76 -10.76
N THR A 221 -6.73 -19.58 -10.67
CA THR A 221 -5.56 -19.36 -9.82
C THR A 221 -5.94 -19.62 -8.35
N PRO A 222 -5.20 -20.49 -7.63
CA PRO A 222 -5.45 -20.75 -6.21
C PRO A 222 -5.28 -19.48 -5.35
N SER A 223 -6.09 -19.35 -4.30
CA SER A 223 -6.03 -18.22 -3.37
C SER A 223 -4.68 -18.15 -2.64
N GLU A 224 -4.04 -19.29 -2.39
CA GLU A 224 -2.70 -19.42 -1.82
C GLU A 224 -1.66 -18.63 -2.64
N GLU A 225 -1.74 -18.69 -3.98
CA GLU A 225 -0.79 -18.02 -4.86
C GLU A 225 -1.01 -16.50 -4.85
N ARG A 226 -2.26 -16.06 -4.74
CA ARG A 226 -2.62 -14.63 -4.64
C ARG A 226 -2.29 -14.02 -3.29
N LEU A 227 -2.40 -14.79 -2.21
CA LEU A 227 -2.03 -14.35 -0.87
C LEU A 227 -0.57 -13.92 -0.79
N VAL A 228 0.32 -14.54 -1.56
CA VAL A 228 1.73 -14.21 -1.42
C VAL A 228 2.07 -12.82 -1.93
N TRP A 229 1.39 -12.38 -3.00
CA TRP A 229 1.49 -11.01 -3.49
C TRP A 229 0.95 -10.00 -2.48
N LEU A 230 -0.18 -10.32 -1.82
CA LEU A 230 -0.74 -9.49 -0.75
C LEU A 230 0.20 -9.33 0.45
N PHE A 231 1.00 -10.35 0.74
CA PHE A 231 1.93 -10.31 1.86
C PHE A 231 3.15 -9.43 1.57
N GLY A 232 3.48 -9.16 0.31
CA GLY A 232 4.65 -8.34 -0.04
C GLY A 232 5.96 -8.88 0.52
N ILE A 233 6.01 -10.18 0.87
CA ILE A 233 7.17 -10.88 1.44
C ILE A 233 8.07 -11.47 0.37
N ALA A 234 7.74 -11.33 -0.92
CA ALA A 234 8.49 -11.90 -2.01
C ALA A 234 8.54 -10.93 -3.19
N HIS A 235 9.67 -10.94 -3.90
CA HIS A 235 9.85 -10.13 -5.10
C HIS A 235 9.67 -10.95 -6.39
N THR A 236 9.61 -12.28 -6.25
CA THR A 236 9.32 -13.23 -7.32
C THR A 236 8.28 -14.27 -6.88
N LEU A 237 7.63 -14.91 -7.85
CA LEU A 237 6.67 -16.01 -7.60
C LEU A 237 7.30 -17.23 -6.93
N ASP A 238 8.58 -17.50 -7.18
CA ASP A 238 9.27 -18.66 -6.62
C ASP A 238 9.69 -18.44 -5.17
N GLU A 239 10.17 -17.23 -4.85
CA GLU A 239 10.39 -16.80 -3.46
C GLU A 239 9.07 -16.86 -2.67
N ALA A 240 8.01 -16.35 -3.29
CA ALA A 240 6.67 -16.35 -2.74
C ALA A 240 6.21 -17.76 -2.32
N ARG A 241 6.26 -18.71 -3.26
CA ARG A 241 5.87 -20.11 -3.02
C ARG A 241 6.73 -20.76 -1.94
N SER A 242 8.04 -20.50 -1.96
CA SER A 242 8.97 -21.04 -0.98
C SER A 242 8.65 -20.55 0.43
N LYS A 243 8.42 -19.23 0.58
CA LYS A 243 8.08 -18.60 1.87
C LYS A 243 6.71 -19.04 2.41
N MET A 244 5.71 -19.15 1.54
CA MET A 244 4.37 -19.64 1.94
C MET A 244 4.44 -21.09 2.43
N THR A 245 5.22 -21.94 1.76
CA THR A 245 5.44 -23.33 2.19
C THR A 245 6.08 -23.37 3.58
N LEU A 246 7.12 -22.58 3.80
CA LEU A 246 7.79 -22.49 5.10
C LEU A 246 6.88 -22.00 6.22
N LEU A 247 6.06 -20.98 5.95
CA LEU A 247 5.04 -20.47 6.89
C LEU A 247 4.02 -21.55 7.24
N LYS A 248 3.52 -22.26 6.23
CA LYS A 248 2.56 -23.35 6.41
C LYS A 248 3.16 -24.51 7.19
N ASP A 249 4.40 -24.91 6.91
CA ASP A 249 5.09 -25.98 7.64
C ASP A 249 5.32 -25.62 9.11
N SER A 250 5.56 -24.33 9.39
CA SER A 250 5.91 -23.85 10.72
C SER A 250 4.70 -23.51 11.60
N LEU A 251 3.60 -23.01 11.01
CA LEU A 251 2.38 -22.62 11.73
C LEU A 251 1.20 -23.58 11.53
N GLY A 252 1.29 -24.49 10.57
CA GLY A 252 0.23 -25.44 10.20
C GLY A 252 -0.93 -24.80 9.43
N ASP A 253 -1.96 -25.60 9.16
CA ASP A 253 -3.14 -25.20 8.37
C ASP A 253 -3.94 -24.04 9.00
N SER A 254 -3.76 -23.78 10.29
CA SER A 254 -4.38 -22.66 11.00
C SER A 254 -3.86 -21.31 10.51
N PHE A 255 -2.63 -21.23 10.00
CA PHE A 255 -2.09 -20.01 9.40
C PHE A 255 -2.80 -19.63 8.11
N TYR A 256 -3.09 -20.61 7.24
CA TYR A 256 -3.82 -20.33 6.00
C TYR A 256 -5.23 -19.82 6.30
N ALA A 257 -5.93 -20.45 7.26
CA ALA A 257 -7.25 -19.99 7.69
C ALA A 257 -7.20 -18.54 8.24
N PHE A 258 -6.15 -18.21 8.99
CA PHE A 258 -5.90 -16.85 9.48
C PHE A 258 -5.56 -15.87 8.35
N ALA A 259 -4.71 -16.25 7.40
CA ALA A 259 -4.30 -15.47 6.25
C ALA A 259 -5.47 -15.13 5.32
N MET A 260 -6.43 -16.04 5.20
CA MET A 260 -7.65 -15.88 4.40
C MET A 260 -8.78 -15.18 5.16
N GLU A 261 -8.63 -14.94 6.46
CA GLU A 261 -9.67 -14.29 7.26
C GLU A 261 -9.85 -12.84 6.82
N GLY A 262 -11.11 -12.47 6.52
CA GLY A 262 -11.45 -11.16 5.95
C GLY A 262 -11.33 -11.07 4.44
N LEU A 263 -10.91 -12.15 3.76
CA LEU A 263 -10.87 -12.22 2.30
C LEU A 263 -12.01 -13.08 1.75
N SER A 264 -12.59 -12.63 0.65
CA SER A 264 -13.48 -13.44 -0.19
C SER A 264 -12.83 -13.74 -1.54
N GLN A 265 -12.96 -14.97 -2.00
CA GLN A 265 -12.40 -15.38 -3.28
C GLN A 265 -13.29 -14.90 -4.42
N ASN A 266 -12.72 -14.09 -5.32
CA ASN A 266 -13.25 -13.82 -6.64
C ASN A 266 -12.43 -14.62 -7.67
N GLU A 267 -13.00 -14.94 -8.83
CA GLU A 267 -12.29 -15.66 -9.88
C GLU A 267 -11.03 -14.92 -10.34
N LEU A 268 -11.01 -13.59 -10.30
CA LEU A 268 -9.91 -12.78 -10.85
C LEU A 268 -9.03 -12.09 -9.80
N TYR A 269 -9.50 -11.96 -8.57
CA TYR A 269 -8.75 -11.30 -7.49
C TYR A 269 -9.24 -11.76 -6.11
N LEU A 270 -8.56 -11.36 -5.04
CA LEU A 270 -9.05 -11.50 -3.67
C LEU A 270 -9.77 -10.22 -3.25
N GLU A 271 -11.03 -10.33 -2.82
CA GLU A 271 -11.83 -9.24 -2.26
C GLU A 271 -11.58 -9.12 -0.75
N GLY A 272 -11.70 -7.91 -0.20
CA GLY A 272 -11.45 -7.66 1.22
C GLY A 272 -9.99 -7.33 1.56
N SER A 273 -9.72 -7.36 2.86
CA SER A 273 -8.40 -7.13 3.46
C SER A 273 -8.15 -8.25 4.46
N SER A 274 -6.98 -8.90 4.40
CA SER A 274 -6.57 -9.83 5.45
C SER A 274 -5.65 -9.17 6.45
N LEU A 275 -5.80 -9.57 7.71
CA LEU A 275 -4.90 -9.14 8.77
C LEU A 275 -3.45 -9.52 8.44
N GLY A 276 -3.23 -10.73 7.90
CA GLY A 276 -1.91 -11.17 7.44
C GLY A 276 -1.32 -10.23 6.38
N ALA A 277 -2.08 -9.85 5.36
CA ALA A 277 -1.60 -8.93 4.33
C ALA A 277 -1.25 -7.56 4.89
N MET A 278 -2.05 -7.04 5.82
CA MET A 278 -1.79 -5.74 6.45
C MET A 278 -0.56 -5.78 7.37
N MET A 279 -0.39 -6.87 8.14
CA MET A 279 0.78 -7.09 8.98
C MET A 279 2.07 -7.08 8.17
N TYR A 280 2.07 -7.69 6.98
CA TYR A 280 3.28 -7.83 6.17
C TYR A 280 3.48 -6.68 5.15
N GLY A 281 2.40 -5.98 4.81
CA GLY A 281 2.46 -4.77 3.98
C GLY A 281 3.07 -3.56 4.69
N SER A 282 3.01 -3.51 6.03
CA SER A 282 3.49 -2.37 6.85
C SER A 282 4.91 -2.55 7.43
N VAL A 283 5.58 -3.67 7.17
CA VAL A 283 6.94 -3.98 7.65
C VAL A 283 7.98 -3.83 6.54
N ALA A 284 9.28 -3.92 6.88
CA ALA A 284 10.37 -3.83 5.91
C ALA A 284 10.22 -4.81 4.72
N PRO A 285 10.62 -4.44 3.48
CA PRO A 285 10.70 -5.36 2.33
C PRO A 285 11.51 -6.62 2.63
N GLU A 286 12.55 -6.47 3.45
CA GLU A 286 13.48 -7.54 3.82
C GLU A 286 13.18 -8.13 5.22
N ILE A 287 11.95 -7.97 5.77
CA ILE A 287 11.62 -8.51 7.09
C ILE A 287 12.00 -10.00 7.18
N GLY A 288 12.73 -10.35 8.24
CA GLY A 288 13.19 -11.71 8.45
C GLY A 288 12.03 -12.68 8.67
N GLU A 289 12.16 -13.91 8.15
CA GLU A 289 11.13 -14.97 8.29
C GLU A 289 10.72 -15.22 9.74
N LYS A 290 11.68 -15.09 10.68
CA LYS A 290 11.42 -15.24 12.12
C LYS A 290 10.44 -14.22 12.65
N ASP A 291 10.54 -12.97 12.22
CA ASP A 291 9.66 -11.89 12.66
C ASP A 291 8.27 -12.05 12.06
N VAL A 292 8.19 -12.43 10.77
CA VAL A 292 6.93 -12.77 10.10
C VAL A 292 6.17 -13.85 10.87
N MET A 293 6.89 -14.92 11.23
CA MET A 293 6.40 -16.06 11.99
C MET A 293 5.97 -15.67 13.41
N LEU A 294 6.79 -14.88 14.11
CA LEU A 294 6.49 -14.41 15.44
C LEU A 294 5.22 -13.55 15.45
N LEU A 295 5.12 -12.56 14.55
CA LEU A 295 3.97 -11.68 14.43
C LEU A 295 2.69 -12.48 14.11
N ALA A 296 2.70 -13.38 13.12
CA ALA A 296 1.56 -14.24 12.83
C ALA A 296 1.12 -15.06 14.05
N SER A 297 2.06 -15.73 14.72
CA SER A 297 1.74 -16.53 15.91
C SER A 297 1.08 -15.70 17.02
N ARG A 298 1.48 -14.43 17.18
CA ARG A 298 0.88 -13.50 18.15
C ARG A 298 -0.51 -13.07 17.72
N ALA A 299 -0.71 -12.71 16.46
CA ALA A 299 -2.02 -12.32 15.94
C ALA A 299 -3.05 -13.48 15.97
N MET A 300 -2.60 -14.72 15.78
CA MET A 300 -3.44 -15.91 15.90
C MET A 300 -3.82 -16.25 17.34
N SER A 301 -2.99 -15.86 18.33
CA SER A 301 -3.18 -16.16 19.75
C SER A 301 -3.80 -15.02 20.56
N LEU A 302 -4.34 -14.00 19.90
CA LEU A 302 -5.04 -12.90 20.57
C LEU A 302 -6.24 -13.42 21.38
N PRO A 303 -6.54 -12.79 22.53
CA PRO A 303 -7.69 -13.17 23.34
C PRO A 303 -9.00 -12.77 22.65
N ARG A 304 -10.03 -13.60 22.78
CA ARG A 304 -11.40 -13.26 22.35
C ARG A 304 -11.93 -12.09 23.17
N SER A 305 -12.62 -11.17 22.51
CA SER A 305 -13.25 -10.02 23.15
C SER A 305 -14.31 -9.43 22.22
N ASP A 306 -15.37 -8.89 22.82
CA ASP A 306 -16.40 -8.09 22.14
C ASP A 306 -16.22 -6.58 22.45
N VAL A 307 -15.13 -6.21 23.13
CA VAL A 307 -14.81 -4.82 23.44
C VAL A 307 -14.57 -4.05 22.14
N SER A 308 -15.31 -2.95 21.99
CA SER A 308 -15.12 -1.99 20.92
C SER A 308 -14.47 -0.73 21.48
N LEU A 309 -13.46 -0.21 20.78
CA LEU A 309 -12.82 1.05 21.14
C LEU A 309 -13.78 2.23 20.96
N PRO A 310 -13.59 3.33 21.72
CA PRO A 310 -14.44 4.50 21.62
C PRO A 310 -14.37 5.10 20.23
N ARG A 311 -15.54 5.47 19.69
CA ARG A 311 -15.62 6.22 18.44
C ARG A 311 -15.42 7.70 18.75
N LEU A 312 -14.25 8.21 18.35
CA LEU A 312 -13.94 9.63 18.46
C LEU A 312 -14.43 10.37 17.21
N PRO A 313 -14.77 11.66 17.32
CA PRO A 313 -15.02 12.49 16.14
C PRO A 313 -13.79 12.48 15.25
N THR A 314 -13.97 12.13 13.97
CA THR A 314 -12.90 12.19 12.97
C THR A 314 -12.63 13.66 12.63
N PRO A 315 -11.41 14.16 12.86
CA PRO A 315 -11.01 15.50 12.47
C PRO A 315 -11.18 15.75 10.97
N ASN A 316 -11.26 17.02 10.58
CA ASN A 316 -11.26 17.38 9.16
C ASN A 316 -9.86 17.09 8.58
N PRO A 317 -9.70 16.30 7.50
CA PRO A 317 -8.40 15.75 7.05
C PRO A 317 -7.50 16.78 6.36
N SER A 318 -7.35 17.96 6.94
CA SER A 318 -6.51 19.01 6.37
C SER A 318 -5.03 18.78 6.68
N TRP A 319 -4.68 18.29 7.87
CA TRP A 319 -3.29 18.09 8.30
C TRP A 319 -3.13 16.92 9.29
N PRO A 320 -2.27 15.92 9.03
CA PRO A 320 -2.12 14.74 9.90
C PRO A 320 -1.74 15.07 11.35
N PHE A 321 -0.91 16.08 11.58
CA PHE A 321 -0.51 16.47 12.94
C PHE A 321 -1.69 17.04 13.75
N LEU A 322 -2.55 17.82 13.10
CA LEU A 322 -3.71 18.44 13.75
C LEU A 322 -4.76 17.38 14.08
N GLU A 323 -4.96 16.43 13.16
CA GLU A 323 -5.79 15.26 13.40
C GLU A 323 -5.36 14.49 14.65
N GLY A 324 -4.05 14.29 14.83
CA GLY A 324 -3.49 13.63 16.02
C GLY A 324 -3.77 14.40 17.32
N TYR A 325 -3.58 15.72 17.31
CA TYR A 325 -3.84 16.57 18.48
C TYR A 325 -5.32 16.59 18.85
N GLU A 326 -6.22 16.83 17.88
CA GLU A 326 -7.66 16.86 18.12
C GLU A 326 -8.17 15.51 18.64
N THR A 327 -7.63 14.39 18.13
CA THR A 327 -7.98 13.05 18.60
C THR A 327 -7.56 12.83 20.05
N ALA A 328 -6.39 13.33 20.45
CA ALA A 328 -5.92 13.24 21.84
C ALA A 328 -6.85 14.01 22.80
N ASP A 329 -7.24 15.23 22.42
CA ASP A 329 -8.18 16.05 23.20
C ASP A 329 -9.55 15.37 23.32
N HIS A 330 -10.11 14.87 22.21
CA HIS A 330 -11.37 14.12 22.22
C HIS A 330 -11.30 12.88 23.12
N LEU A 331 -10.16 12.18 23.14
CA LEU A 331 -9.98 11.03 24.01
C LEU A 331 -9.87 11.43 25.48
N HIS A 332 -9.19 12.53 25.82
CA HIS A 332 -9.15 13.04 27.19
C HIS A 332 -10.55 13.40 27.71
N ASP A 333 -11.35 14.08 26.88
CA ASP A 333 -12.73 14.42 27.20
C ASP A 333 -13.60 13.17 27.40
N HIS A 334 -13.46 12.18 26.51
CA HIS A 334 -14.18 10.92 26.61
C HIS A 334 -13.83 10.16 27.90
N LEU A 335 -12.54 10.08 28.23
CA LEU A 335 -12.04 9.40 29.43
C LEU A 335 -12.22 10.22 30.71
N LYS A 336 -12.57 11.51 30.61
CA LYS A 336 -12.62 12.48 31.71
C LYS A 336 -11.28 12.53 32.46
N THR A 337 -10.19 12.58 31.70
CA THR A 337 -8.83 12.65 32.27
C THR A 337 -8.64 13.99 32.97
N ASP A 338 -8.07 14.01 34.17
CA ASP A 338 -7.62 15.27 34.78
C ASP A 338 -6.37 15.76 34.06
N ILE A 339 -6.58 16.70 33.13
CA ILE A 339 -5.50 17.38 32.39
C ILE A 339 -5.19 18.77 32.96
N GLY A 340 -5.87 19.19 34.04
CA GLY A 340 -5.62 20.50 34.67
C GLY A 340 -4.45 20.48 35.64
N THR A 341 -4.13 19.31 36.20
CA THR A 341 -3.01 19.14 37.14
C THR A 341 -1.83 18.46 36.43
N PRO A 342 -0.64 19.11 36.33
CA PRO A 342 0.53 18.49 35.74
C PRO A 342 0.96 17.22 36.48
N CYS A 343 0.66 16.07 35.89
CA CYS A 343 0.99 14.77 36.45
C CYS A 343 1.14 13.72 35.34
N GLU A 344 1.69 12.57 35.72
CA GLU A 344 1.85 11.45 34.81
C GLU A 344 0.48 10.89 34.38
N ILE A 345 0.28 10.74 33.07
CA ILE A 345 -0.87 10.04 32.50
C ILE A 345 -0.55 8.54 32.42
N ASP A 346 -1.23 7.71 33.21
CA ASP A 346 -1.02 6.26 33.23
C ASP A 346 -1.62 5.59 31.98
N ILE A 347 -0.86 5.59 30.89
CA ILE A 347 -1.27 5.03 29.59
C ILE A 347 -1.61 3.54 29.68
N GLU A 348 -0.90 2.76 30.50
CA GLU A 348 -1.20 1.33 30.63
C GLU A 348 -2.55 1.10 31.30
N LYS A 349 -2.88 1.88 32.34
CA LYS A 349 -4.19 1.81 32.99
C LYS A 349 -5.30 2.22 32.03
N ILE A 350 -5.07 3.23 31.20
CA ILE A 350 -6.02 3.65 30.17
C ILE A 350 -6.23 2.53 29.16
N LEU A 351 -5.16 1.95 28.61
CA LEU A 351 -5.23 0.83 27.67
C LEU A 351 -5.97 -0.38 28.26
N ARG A 352 -5.67 -0.76 29.51
CA ARG A 352 -6.42 -1.81 30.21
C ARG A 352 -7.91 -1.46 30.37
N GLY A 353 -8.22 -0.20 30.69
CA GLY A 353 -9.60 0.30 30.80
C GLY A 353 -10.35 0.27 29.47
N LEU A 354 -9.65 0.48 28.35
CA LEU A 354 -10.15 0.35 26.99
C LEU A 354 -10.21 -1.10 26.49
N GLY A 355 -9.81 -2.08 27.31
CA GLY A 355 -9.76 -3.50 26.95
C GLY A 355 -8.67 -3.86 25.94
N VAL A 356 -7.64 -3.01 25.79
CA VAL A 356 -6.50 -3.27 24.91
C VAL A 356 -5.56 -4.28 25.56
N HIS A 357 -5.26 -5.35 24.83
CA HIS A 357 -4.30 -6.37 25.24
C HIS A 357 -2.87 -5.96 24.83
N ILE A 358 -1.99 -5.82 25.81
CA ILE A 358 -0.59 -5.45 25.58
C ILE A 358 0.29 -6.70 25.68
N LYS A 359 1.16 -6.92 24.69
CA LYS A 359 2.10 -8.03 24.68
C LYS A 359 3.47 -7.61 24.18
N SER A 360 4.51 -8.04 24.86
CA SER A 360 5.88 -7.90 24.35
C SER A 360 6.24 -8.94 23.29
N VAL A 361 7.02 -8.50 22.31
CA VAL A 361 7.68 -9.34 21.28
C VAL A 361 9.14 -8.90 21.14
N ALA A 362 9.99 -9.79 20.66
CA ALA A 362 11.40 -9.48 20.39
C ALA A 362 11.68 -9.73 18.92
N LEU A 363 11.43 -8.72 18.09
CA LEU A 363 11.68 -8.80 16.64
C LEU A 363 13.17 -8.61 16.36
N ASP A 364 13.67 -9.30 15.33
CA ASP A 364 15.02 -9.12 14.81
C ASP A 364 15.16 -7.77 14.10
N ASP A 365 14.09 -7.27 13.44
CA ASP A 365 14.01 -5.90 12.94
C ASP A 365 13.83 -4.89 14.10
N GLU A 366 14.92 -4.25 14.49
CA GLU A 366 14.96 -3.24 15.55
C GLU A 366 14.36 -1.89 15.14
N GLN A 367 13.99 -1.69 13.87
CA GLN A 367 13.35 -0.45 13.41
C GLN A 367 11.84 -0.43 13.67
N ILE A 368 11.23 -1.60 13.89
CA ILE A 368 9.80 -1.71 14.24
C ILE A 368 9.65 -1.36 15.72
N MET A 369 8.90 -0.30 16.02
CA MET A 369 8.68 0.16 17.39
C MET A 369 7.57 -0.63 18.10
N GLY A 370 6.49 -0.92 17.38
CA GLY A 370 5.33 -1.62 17.89
C GLY A 370 4.42 -2.04 16.74
N VAL A 371 3.42 -2.85 17.05
CA VAL A 371 2.38 -3.25 16.10
C VAL A 371 1.01 -3.13 16.75
N ALA A 372 0.16 -2.27 16.20
CA ALA A 372 -1.25 -2.20 16.52
C ALA A 372 -2.02 -3.26 15.74
N VAL A 373 -2.82 -4.09 16.43
CA VAL A 373 -3.58 -5.19 15.83
C VAL A 373 -5.06 -5.12 16.23
N LEU A 374 -5.94 -5.00 15.25
CA LEU A 374 -7.39 -5.18 15.41
C LEU A 374 -7.87 -6.33 14.55
N ARG A 375 -8.62 -7.23 15.16
CA ARG A 375 -9.22 -8.39 14.50
C ARG A 375 -10.65 -8.56 15.01
N PRO A 376 -11.67 -8.61 14.14
CA PRO A 376 -13.05 -8.79 14.57
C PRO A 376 -13.26 -10.00 15.50
N GLY A 377 -13.90 -9.79 16.65
CA GLY A 377 -14.14 -10.82 17.67
C GLY A 377 -12.94 -11.16 18.56
N PHE A 378 -11.90 -10.32 18.56
CA PHE A 378 -10.72 -10.40 19.41
C PHE A 378 -10.45 -9.05 20.07
N ALA A 379 -9.68 -9.07 21.17
CA ALA A 379 -9.30 -7.84 21.84
C ALA A 379 -8.40 -6.97 20.93
N PRO A 380 -8.63 -5.65 20.86
CA PRO A 380 -7.63 -4.71 20.37
C PRO A 380 -6.30 -4.99 21.04
N SER A 381 -5.21 -5.06 20.28
CA SER A 381 -3.93 -5.51 20.82
C SER A 381 -2.77 -4.64 20.37
N ILE A 382 -1.80 -4.44 21.26
CA ILE A 382 -0.53 -3.77 20.99
C ILE A 382 0.60 -4.77 21.23
N LEU A 383 1.41 -5.03 20.20
CA LEU A 383 2.64 -5.80 20.30
C LEU A 383 3.83 -4.84 20.42
N ILE A 384 4.49 -4.78 21.57
CA ILE A 384 5.66 -3.91 21.78
C ILE A 384 6.94 -4.65 21.42
N ASN A 385 7.79 -4.08 20.57
CA ASN A 385 9.10 -4.65 20.26
C ASN A 385 10.14 -4.30 21.34
N GLU A 386 10.50 -5.27 22.18
CA GLU A 386 11.47 -5.07 23.27
C GLU A 386 12.88 -4.75 22.79
N ARG A 387 13.22 -5.05 21.53
CA ARG A 387 14.55 -4.77 20.97
C ARG A 387 14.72 -3.35 20.46
N HIS A 388 13.61 -2.67 20.13
CA HIS A 388 13.65 -1.30 19.65
C HIS A 388 14.18 -0.34 20.72
N GLU A 389 15.11 0.55 20.36
CA GLU A 389 15.83 1.42 21.29
C GLU A 389 14.90 2.26 22.20
N LYS A 390 13.83 2.83 21.65
CA LYS A 390 12.84 3.61 22.43
C LYS A 390 12.19 2.78 23.55
N ASN A 391 11.96 1.48 23.34
CA ASN A 391 11.26 0.63 24.29
C ASN A 391 12.15 0.14 25.45
N LYS A 392 13.47 0.39 25.38
CA LYS A 392 14.40 0.09 26.48
C LYS A 392 14.24 1.03 27.69
N THR A 393 13.53 2.15 27.51
CA THR A 393 13.24 3.12 28.58
C THR A 393 11.74 3.15 28.88
N ALA A 394 11.38 3.42 30.14
CA ALA A 394 9.98 3.54 30.55
C ALA A 394 9.27 4.68 29.79
N GLN A 395 9.93 5.83 29.62
CA GLN A 395 9.35 6.97 28.91
C GLN A 395 9.12 6.68 27.42
N GLY A 396 10.08 6.03 26.75
CA GLY A 396 9.94 5.69 25.35
C GLY A 396 8.88 4.60 25.12
N CYS A 397 8.81 3.58 25.97
CA CYS A 397 7.76 2.57 25.94
C CYS A 397 6.35 3.19 26.11
N ARG A 398 6.19 4.16 27.01
CA ARG A 398 4.93 4.89 27.18
C ARG A 398 4.53 5.66 25.92
N PHE A 399 5.50 6.28 25.24
CA PHE A 399 5.26 6.96 23.99
C PHE A 399 4.83 5.98 22.89
N THR A 400 5.52 4.84 22.77
CA THR A 400 5.12 3.75 21.86
C THR A 400 3.69 3.28 22.13
N LEU A 401 3.33 3.06 23.40
CA LEU A 401 1.96 2.65 23.76
C LEU A 401 0.89 3.66 23.33
N ALA A 402 1.15 4.96 23.53
CA ALA A 402 0.25 6.01 23.05
C ALA A 402 0.20 6.07 21.52
N HIS A 403 1.32 5.80 20.86
CA HIS A 403 1.43 5.78 19.40
C HIS A 403 0.57 4.67 18.79
N GLU A 404 0.73 3.44 19.28
CA GLU A 404 -0.07 2.30 18.82
C GLU A 404 -1.56 2.46 19.17
N LEU A 405 -1.89 3.13 20.28
CA LEU A 405 -3.28 3.48 20.59
C LEU A 405 -3.90 4.39 19.53
N CYS A 406 -3.14 5.34 18.97
CA CYS A 406 -3.62 6.19 17.89
C CYS A 406 -4.05 5.36 16.67
N HIS A 407 -3.22 4.38 16.27
CA HIS A 407 -3.53 3.49 15.16
C HIS A 407 -4.81 2.67 15.43
N LEU A 408 -4.94 2.14 16.64
CA LEU A 408 -6.14 1.41 17.03
C LEU A 408 -7.42 2.26 16.98
N LEU A 409 -7.32 3.56 17.27
CA LEU A 409 -8.47 4.48 17.32
C LEU A 409 -8.87 5.01 15.94
N LEU A 410 -7.89 5.31 15.08
CA LEU A 410 -8.11 6.06 13.83
C LEU A 410 -7.97 5.24 12.56
N ASP A 411 -7.10 4.23 12.54
CA ASP A 411 -6.79 3.50 11.30
C ASP A 411 -7.67 2.28 11.07
N ALA A 412 -8.50 1.93 12.04
CA ALA A 412 -9.48 0.86 11.88
C ALA A 412 -10.75 1.37 11.20
N GLU A 413 -10.90 1.03 9.92
CA GLU A 413 -12.22 1.08 9.29
C GLU A 413 -13.16 0.07 9.94
N HIS A 414 -14.40 0.48 10.17
CA HIS A 414 -15.34 -0.25 11.02
C HIS A 414 -15.49 -1.73 10.60
N GLY A 415 -15.15 -2.66 11.51
CA GLY A 415 -15.27 -4.10 11.28
C GLY A 415 -14.22 -4.71 10.35
N ARG A 416 -13.23 -3.93 9.88
CA ARG A 416 -12.10 -4.44 9.09
C ARG A 416 -10.92 -4.78 10.00
N PRO A 417 -10.14 -5.82 9.68
CA PRO A 417 -8.88 -6.06 10.37
C PRO A 417 -7.93 -4.87 10.18
N LEU A 418 -7.08 -4.61 11.17
CA LEU A 418 -5.98 -3.64 11.09
C LEU A 418 -4.71 -4.29 11.61
N ALA A 419 -3.64 -4.15 10.87
CA ALA A 419 -2.32 -4.32 11.42
C ALA A 419 -1.36 -3.28 10.84
N VAL A 420 -0.81 -2.46 11.73
CA VAL A 420 0.16 -1.42 11.39
C VAL A 420 1.39 -1.67 12.22
N ALA A 421 2.51 -1.97 11.57
CA ALA A 421 3.82 -1.98 12.21
C ALA A 421 4.44 -0.59 12.10
N SER A 422 4.63 0.06 13.24
CA SER A 422 5.18 1.41 13.29
C SER A 422 6.67 1.39 13.02
N GLY A 423 7.11 2.13 12.02
CA GLY A 423 8.49 2.12 11.53
C GLY A 423 8.66 2.88 10.20
N PRO A 424 9.87 2.89 9.60
CA PRO A 424 10.17 3.66 8.38
C PRO A 424 9.33 3.30 7.14
N TRP A 425 8.60 2.18 7.21
CA TRP A 425 7.83 1.59 6.13
C TRP A 425 6.35 1.92 6.21
N ALA A 426 5.86 2.37 7.37
CA ALA A 426 4.50 2.84 7.53
C ALA A 426 4.28 4.17 6.79
N PRO A 427 3.05 4.48 6.34
CA PRO A 427 2.77 5.75 5.68
C PRO A 427 3.12 6.95 6.56
N SER A 428 3.89 7.90 6.00
CA SER A 428 4.42 9.08 6.72
C SER A 428 3.32 9.93 7.38
N SER A 429 2.15 10.05 6.73
CA SER A 429 0.99 10.76 7.28
C SER A 429 0.43 10.08 8.54
N LEU A 430 0.27 8.75 8.51
CA LEU A 430 -0.17 7.94 9.64
C LEU A 430 0.82 8.07 10.82
N GLU A 431 2.11 7.95 10.55
CA GLU A 431 3.18 8.08 11.55
C GLU A 431 3.24 9.49 12.16
N LYS A 432 3.16 10.54 11.34
CA LYS A 432 3.13 11.93 11.82
C LYS A 432 1.94 12.18 12.72
N ARG A 433 0.76 11.66 12.35
CA ARG A 433 -0.45 11.75 13.16
C ARG A 433 -0.31 11.00 14.48
N ALA A 434 0.16 9.76 14.47
CA ALA A 434 0.33 8.96 15.68
C ALA A 434 1.37 9.57 16.63
N ASN A 435 2.45 10.15 16.10
CA ASN A 435 3.41 10.91 16.89
C ASN A 435 2.80 12.18 17.50
N ALA A 436 2.00 12.93 16.74
CA ALA A 436 1.30 14.10 17.24
C ALA A 436 0.30 13.74 18.35
N PHE A 437 -0.53 12.72 18.11
CA PHE A 437 -1.44 12.16 19.12
C PHE A 437 -0.70 11.78 20.39
N SER A 438 0.39 11.02 20.28
CA SER A 438 1.16 10.56 21.44
C SER A 438 1.73 11.70 22.27
N ALA A 439 2.23 12.75 21.60
CA ALA A 439 2.76 13.92 22.25
C ALA A 439 1.66 14.68 23.01
N MET A 440 0.55 15.02 22.34
CA MET A 440 -0.56 15.74 22.96
C MET A 440 -1.22 14.92 24.06
N PHE A 441 -1.40 13.61 23.86
CA PHE A 441 -2.08 12.74 24.84
C PHE A 441 -1.26 12.54 26.11
N LEU A 442 0.08 12.47 26.02
CA LEU A 442 0.94 12.31 27.20
C LEU A 442 1.35 13.65 27.83
N MET A 443 1.25 14.74 27.08
CA MET A 443 1.65 16.08 27.49
C MET A 443 0.59 17.10 27.07
N PRO A 444 -0.64 17.00 27.59
CA PRO A 444 -1.76 17.81 27.11
C PRO A 444 -1.52 19.29 27.38
N LYS A 445 -1.98 20.12 26.45
CA LYS A 445 -1.72 21.57 26.46
C LYS A 445 -2.02 22.25 27.82
N PRO A 446 -3.12 21.96 28.54
CA PRO A 446 -3.38 22.61 29.83
C PRO A 446 -2.33 22.31 30.92
N MET A 447 -1.75 21.09 30.92
CA MET A 447 -0.63 20.77 31.81
C MET A 447 0.62 21.56 31.43
N LEU A 448 0.88 21.71 30.13
CA LEU A 448 2.02 22.47 29.62
C LEU A 448 1.90 23.97 29.93
N GLU A 449 0.70 24.55 29.79
CA GLU A 449 0.42 25.95 30.15
C GLU A 449 0.71 26.21 31.63
N THR A 450 0.30 25.29 32.50
CA THR A 450 0.58 25.37 33.95
C THR A 450 2.09 25.34 34.23
N LEU A 451 2.82 24.41 33.61
CA LEU A 451 4.27 24.32 33.79
C LEU A 451 5.01 25.52 33.18
N ALA A 452 4.57 26.04 32.03
CA ALA A 452 5.16 27.20 31.38
C ALA A 452 4.94 28.50 32.18
N ALA A 453 3.85 28.58 32.95
CA ALA A 453 3.62 29.69 33.87
C ALA A 453 4.56 29.66 35.09
N GLU A 454 5.01 28.47 35.51
CA GLU A 454 5.84 28.27 36.70
C GLU A 454 7.35 28.28 36.41
N TYR A 455 7.77 27.86 35.21
CA TYR A 455 9.16 27.61 34.87
C TYR A 455 9.60 28.38 33.62
N SER A 456 10.86 28.84 33.61
CA SER A 456 11.47 29.51 32.47
C SER A 456 11.63 28.56 31.27
N GLU A 457 11.59 29.10 30.04
CA GLU A 457 11.85 28.38 28.78
C GLU A 457 13.08 27.47 28.84
N MET A 458 14.19 27.95 29.41
CA MET A 458 15.45 27.18 29.55
C MET A 458 15.33 25.86 30.32
N LYS A 459 14.33 25.75 31.20
CA LYS A 459 14.10 24.56 32.06
C LYS A 459 12.84 23.79 31.67
N LEU A 460 11.99 24.36 30.82
CA LEU A 460 10.64 23.87 30.59
C LEU A 460 10.64 22.44 30.04
N ALA A 461 11.48 22.15 29.05
CA ALA A 461 11.60 20.80 28.49
C ALA A 461 12.03 19.75 29.51
N ASP A 462 12.98 20.10 30.40
CA ASP A 462 13.46 19.19 31.46
C ASP A 462 12.36 18.94 32.50
N VAL A 463 11.65 19.99 32.91
CA VAL A 463 10.55 19.90 33.88
C VAL A 463 9.38 19.10 33.33
N VAL A 464 9.00 19.32 32.07
CA VAL A 464 7.94 18.56 31.40
C VAL A 464 8.30 17.07 31.35
N ALA A 465 9.53 16.76 30.91
CA ALA A 465 10.01 15.38 30.85
C ALA A 465 9.99 14.69 32.22
N GLU A 466 10.42 15.40 33.27
CA GLU A 466 10.47 14.87 34.64
C GLU A 466 9.07 14.71 35.27
N ARG A 467 8.21 15.73 35.15
CA ARG A 467 6.87 15.79 35.77
C ARG A 467 5.87 14.88 35.07
N LEU A 468 5.89 14.85 33.73
CA LEU A 468 4.94 14.07 32.92
C LEU A 468 5.48 12.69 32.53
N LYS A 469 6.72 12.37 32.95
CA LYS A 469 7.42 11.09 32.69
C LYS A 469 7.51 10.77 31.19
N THR A 470 7.96 11.76 30.42
CA THR A 470 8.18 11.65 28.97
C THR A 470 9.65 11.84 28.60
N GLY A 471 10.01 11.51 27.36
CA GLY A 471 11.37 11.73 26.86
C GLY A 471 11.64 13.23 26.64
N ARG A 472 12.83 13.70 27.04
CA ARG A 472 13.23 15.11 26.91
C ARG A 472 13.11 15.64 25.48
N LEU A 473 13.57 14.88 24.49
CA LEU A 473 13.48 15.26 23.08
C LEU A 473 12.02 15.40 22.62
N SER A 474 11.15 14.45 22.98
CA SER A 474 9.73 14.52 22.66
C SER A 474 9.06 15.73 23.31
N ALA A 475 9.38 16.03 24.57
CA ALA A 475 8.90 17.21 25.27
C ALA A 475 9.34 18.51 24.57
N GLU A 476 10.63 18.62 24.23
CA GLU A 476 11.16 19.78 23.52
C GLU A 476 10.47 20.01 22.16
N LEU A 477 10.39 18.98 21.32
CA LEU A 477 9.73 19.07 20.01
C LEU A 477 8.26 19.46 20.15
N HIS A 478 7.54 18.88 21.12
CA HIS A 478 6.14 19.21 21.33
C HIS A 478 5.93 20.64 21.82
N LEU A 479 6.75 21.11 22.76
CA LEU A 479 6.72 22.48 23.26
C LEU A 479 6.99 23.50 22.14
N ARG A 480 7.94 23.22 21.23
CA ARG A 480 8.20 24.04 20.03
C ARG A 480 6.99 24.06 19.11
N ASN A 481 6.40 22.90 18.82
CA ASN A 481 5.22 22.80 17.96
C ASN A 481 4.01 23.59 18.49
N LEU A 482 3.88 23.71 19.81
CA LEU A 482 2.83 24.50 20.46
C LEU A 482 3.21 25.96 20.73
N GLY A 483 4.43 26.38 20.38
CA GLY A 483 4.91 27.76 20.53
C GLY A 483 5.33 28.14 21.96
N PHE A 484 5.56 27.18 22.86
CA PHE A 484 6.12 27.43 24.19
C PHE A 484 7.65 27.62 24.17
N LEU A 485 8.31 27.13 23.12
CA LEU A 485 9.73 27.29 22.88
C LEU A 485 9.97 27.79 21.44
N PRO A 486 11.07 28.52 21.19
CA PRO A 486 11.39 29.05 19.87
C PRO A 486 11.79 27.98 18.84
#